data_AF-A0A5C9D9X1-F1
#
_entry.id   AF-A0A5C9D9X1-F1
#
_cell.length_a   1.000
_cell.length_b   1.000
_cell.length_c   1.000
_cell.angle_alpha   90.00
_cell.angle_beta   90.00
_cell.angle_gamma   90.00
#
_symmetry.space_group_name_H-M   'P 1'
#
loop_
_entity.id
_entity.type
_entity.pdbx_description
1 polymer ?
#
loop_
_entity_poly.entity_id
_entity_poly.type
_entity_poly.pdbx_seq_one_letter_code
_entity_poly.pdbx_strand_id
1 'polypeptide(L)'
;MITKDGRTIPEIYFDASALRKGAFDESGNLWRIDGNRIFLRLPWTLINVTDPSSLKVLQDGRTGYFNPQRDALKVVPTDGFVVSALAWDRNAKKPSGSMQANPLRPYLWNGWEEVPRYIERYKKSYYMLQEAWAKP
;
A
#
# COMPACT_ATOMS: atom_id res chain seq x y z
N MET A 1 -0.94 16.20 20.59
CA MET A 1 -2.21 16.66 21.23
C MET A 1 -1.99 16.74 22.74
N ILE A 2 -2.57 17.72 23.44
CA ILE A 2 -2.45 17.82 24.92
C ILE A 2 -3.81 17.45 25.52
N THR A 3 -3.85 16.49 26.45
CA THR A 3 -5.07 16.10 27.16
C THR A 3 -5.48 17.16 28.18
N LYS A 4 -6.73 17.13 28.67
CA LYS A 4 -7.19 17.98 29.78
C LYS A 4 -6.29 17.90 31.03
N ASP A 5 -5.64 16.75 31.24
CA ASP A 5 -4.74 16.50 32.37
C ASP A 5 -3.28 16.96 32.12
N GLY A 6 -3.03 17.73 31.05
CA GLY A 6 -1.71 18.27 30.71
C GLY A 6 -0.72 17.28 30.08
N ARG A 7 -1.11 16.02 29.86
CA ARG A 7 -0.25 15.02 29.19
C ARG A 7 -0.16 15.28 27.69
N THR A 8 1.06 15.29 27.17
CA THR A 8 1.32 15.36 25.72
C THR A 8 1.25 13.96 25.12
N ILE A 9 0.33 13.76 24.17
CA ILE A 9 0.28 12.57 23.33
C ILE A 9 1.17 12.87 22.12
N PRO A 10 2.30 12.13 21.95
CA PRO A 10 3.16 12.30 20.80
C PRO A 10 2.42 11.90 19.53
N GLU A 11 2.74 12.59 18.46
CA GLU A 11 2.33 12.21 17.12
C GLU A 11 3.02 10.89 16.72
N ILE A 12 2.26 10.00 16.09
CA ILE A 12 2.78 8.75 15.54
C ILE A 12 2.69 8.87 14.03
N TYR A 13 3.85 8.90 13.38
CA TYR A 13 3.94 8.88 11.93
C TYR A 13 3.83 7.47 11.39
N PHE A 14 3.20 7.34 10.23
CA PHE A 14 3.22 6.11 9.43
C PHE A 14 3.97 6.36 8.13
N ASP A 15 5.18 5.81 8.02
CA ASP A 15 5.94 5.81 6.78
C ASP A 15 5.63 4.55 5.97
N ALA A 16 4.83 4.72 4.92
CA ALA A 16 4.48 3.64 4.01
C ALA A 16 5.61 3.30 3.02
N SER A 17 6.59 4.17 2.82
CA SER A 17 7.69 3.97 1.85
C SER A 17 8.66 2.89 2.31
N ALA A 18 8.86 2.77 3.62
CA ALA A 18 9.69 1.74 4.23
C ALA A 18 9.09 0.33 4.15
N LEU A 19 7.81 0.20 3.77
CA LEU A 19 7.05 -1.05 3.67
C LEU A 19 7.28 -1.96 4.89
N ARG A 20 6.55 -1.73 6.00
CA ARG A 20 6.75 -2.52 7.22
C ARG A 20 6.35 -4.00 7.02
N LYS A 21 7.23 -4.93 7.43
CA LYS A 21 6.95 -6.37 7.38
C LYS A 21 6.03 -6.79 8.53
N GLY A 22 5.04 -7.63 8.26
CA GLY A 22 4.25 -8.27 9.32
C GLY A 22 2.93 -8.88 8.83
N ALA A 23 2.16 -9.44 9.76
CA ALA A 23 0.85 -9.98 9.44
C ALA A 23 -0.14 -8.89 9.02
N PHE A 24 -1.11 -9.26 8.20
CA PHE A 24 -2.09 -8.36 7.58
C PHE A 24 -3.33 -8.07 8.45
N ASP A 25 -3.25 -8.49 9.71
CA ASP A 25 -4.23 -8.29 10.76
C ASP A 25 -4.16 -6.87 11.36
N GLU A 26 -3.04 -6.17 11.23
CA GLU A 26 -2.88 -4.77 11.60
C GLU A 26 -2.79 -3.86 10.37
N SER A 27 -3.19 -2.60 10.51
CA SER A 27 -3.23 -1.63 9.40
C SER A 27 -1.86 -1.21 8.87
N GLY A 28 -0.80 -1.32 9.68
CA GLY A 28 0.51 -0.76 9.35
C GLY A 28 1.48 -1.71 8.63
N ASN A 29 1.15 -3.00 8.50
CA ASN A 29 2.03 -3.96 7.83
C ASN A 29 1.71 -4.02 6.34
N LEU A 30 2.72 -3.81 5.51
CA LEU A 30 2.60 -3.66 4.05
C LEU A 30 3.18 -4.83 3.27
N TRP A 31 3.93 -5.74 3.89
CA TRP A 31 4.32 -6.98 3.23
C TRP A 31 4.56 -8.15 4.18
N ARG A 32 4.45 -9.36 3.65
CA ARG A 32 4.78 -10.63 4.34
C ARG A 32 5.30 -11.66 3.35
N ILE A 33 5.97 -12.66 3.90
CA ILE A 33 6.39 -13.86 3.16
C ILE A 33 5.57 -15.02 3.71
N ASP A 34 5.14 -15.90 2.82
CA ASP A 34 4.47 -17.16 3.15
C ASP A 34 4.95 -18.25 2.20
N GLY A 35 5.76 -19.18 2.71
CA GLY A 35 6.48 -20.16 1.89
C GLY A 35 7.29 -19.47 0.78
N ASN A 36 6.96 -19.80 -0.48
CA ASN A 36 7.60 -19.23 -1.67
C ASN A 36 6.85 -18.04 -2.28
N ARG A 37 5.98 -17.36 -1.52
CA ARG A 37 5.19 -16.22 -1.99
C ARG A 37 5.48 -14.98 -1.16
N ILE A 38 5.61 -13.86 -1.84
CA ILE A 38 5.66 -12.53 -1.23
C ILE A 38 4.30 -11.88 -1.45
N PHE A 39 3.68 -11.43 -0.36
CA PHE A 39 2.45 -10.65 -0.41
C PHE A 39 2.79 -9.20 -0.11
N LEU A 40 2.28 -8.30 -0.94
CA LEU A 40 2.57 -6.87 -0.88
C LEU A 40 1.25 -6.08 -0.88
N ARG A 41 1.19 -5.04 -0.05
CA ARG A 41 0.14 -4.03 -0.02
C ARG A 41 0.79 -2.70 -0.36
N LEU A 42 0.49 -2.19 -1.55
CA LEU A 42 0.93 -0.88 -1.98
C LEU A 42 -0.24 0.09 -1.85
N PRO A 43 -0.09 1.19 -1.08
CA PRO A 43 -1.05 2.28 -1.13
C PRO A 43 -1.16 2.81 -2.56
N TRP A 44 -2.38 3.09 -3.02
CA TRP A 44 -2.63 3.61 -4.38
C TRP A 44 -1.81 4.87 -4.68
N THR A 45 -1.72 5.78 -3.70
CA THR A 45 -0.95 7.02 -3.81
C THR A 45 0.56 6.78 -3.97
N LEU A 46 1.10 5.66 -3.46
CA LEU A 46 2.51 5.32 -3.62
C LEU A 46 2.87 4.97 -5.07
N ILE A 47 1.88 4.50 -5.84
CA ILE A 47 2.03 4.08 -7.23
C ILE A 47 1.26 5.01 -8.19
N ASN A 48 1.02 6.26 -7.78
CA ASN A 48 0.37 7.30 -8.58
C ASN A 48 -1.03 6.94 -9.09
N VAL A 49 -1.74 6.01 -8.45
CA VAL A 49 -3.15 5.74 -8.75
C VAL A 49 -3.99 6.80 -8.06
N THR A 50 -4.74 7.58 -8.84
CA THR A 50 -5.55 8.71 -8.35
C THR A 50 -6.98 8.29 -8.06
N ASP A 51 -7.53 7.43 -8.92
CA ASP A 51 -8.85 6.86 -8.73
C ASP A 51 -8.81 5.38 -9.10
N PRO A 52 -8.67 4.49 -8.10
CA PRO A 52 -8.58 3.07 -8.36
C PRO A 52 -9.94 2.48 -8.81
N SER A 53 -11.06 3.14 -8.53
CA SER A 53 -12.39 2.65 -8.95
C SER A 53 -12.56 2.66 -10.46
N SER A 54 -12.00 3.69 -11.12
CA SER A 54 -12.05 3.87 -12.56
C SER A 54 -10.71 3.63 -13.27
N LEU A 55 -9.76 2.96 -12.59
CA LEU A 55 -8.44 2.60 -13.13
C LEU A 55 -7.61 3.81 -13.61
N LYS A 56 -7.70 4.94 -12.91
CA LYS A 56 -6.99 6.17 -13.29
C LYS A 56 -5.70 6.39 -12.51
N VAL A 57 -4.67 6.84 -13.23
CA VAL A 57 -3.36 7.18 -12.72
C VAL A 57 -2.99 8.64 -13.02
N LEU A 58 -2.14 9.21 -12.19
CA LEU A 58 -1.46 10.46 -12.46
C LEU A 58 -0.29 10.18 -13.40
N GLN A 59 -0.47 10.56 -14.66
CA GLN A 59 0.60 10.56 -15.64
C GLN A 59 1.39 11.86 -15.55
N ASP A 60 2.68 11.70 -15.27
CA ASP A 60 3.65 12.78 -15.35
C ASP A 60 4.49 12.59 -16.62
N GLY A 61 4.14 13.33 -17.68
CA GLY A 61 4.83 13.27 -18.97
C GLY A 61 6.10 14.13 -19.04
N ARG A 62 6.53 14.74 -17.92
CA ARG A 62 7.70 15.62 -17.91
C ARG A 62 8.98 14.80 -18.11
N THR A 63 9.79 15.22 -19.07
CA THR A 63 11.10 14.61 -19.37
C THR A 63 12.27 15.33 -18.69
N GLY A 64 12.00 16.39 -17.91
CA GLY A 64 13.00 17.16 -17.17
C GLY A 64 12.44 17.83 -15.92
N TYR A 65 13.30 18.09 -14.94
CA TYR A 65 12.92 18.58 -13.61
C TYR A 65 12.56 20.08 -13.54
N PHE A 66 13.03 20.89 -14.48
CA PHE A 66 13.13 22.35 -14.30
C PHE A 66 12.25 23.21 -15.22
N ASN A 67 11.35 22.63 -16.02
CA ASN A 67 10.38 23.43 -16.77
C ASN A 67 8.96 23.03 -16.36
N PRO A 68 8.38 23.66 -15.33
CA PRO A 68 7.02 23.39 -14.92
C PRO A 68 6.08 23.97 -15.98
N GLN A 69 5.86 23.22 -17.07
CA GLN A 69 4.75 23.50 -17.96
C GLN A 69 3.48 23.39 -17.12
N ARG A 70 2.65 24.45 -17.18
CA ARG A 70 1.29 24.38 -16.63
C ARG A 70 0.56 23.21 -17.30
N ASP A 71 -0.20 22.46 -16.51
CA ASP A 71 -1.01 21.32 -16.96
C ASP A 71 -0.24 20.10 -17.52
N ALA A 72 1.02 19.92 -17.11
CA ALA A 72 1.81 18.74 -17.49
C ALA A 72 1.33 17.43 -16.83
N LEU A 73 0.67 17.53 -15.68
CA LEU A 73 0.12 16.38 -14.96
C LEU A 73 -1.28 16.06 -15.50
N LYS A 74 -1.50 14.81 -15.88
CA LYS A 74 -2.77 14.35 -16.43
C LYS A 74 -3.28 13.16 -15.65
N VAL A 75 -4.59 13.09 -15.46
CA VAL A 75 -5.26 11.91 -14.93
C VAL A 75 -5.76 11.11 -16.13
N VAL A 76 -5.23 9.91 -16.32
CA VAL A 76 -5.52 9.06 -17.47
C VAL A 76 -5.84 7.63 -17.03
N PRO A 77 -6.67 6.88 -17.78
CA PRO A 77 -6.82 5.44 -17.57
C PRO A 77 -5.46 4.73 -17.74
N THR A 78 -5.22 3.68 -16.96
CA THR A 78 -4.04 2.82 -17.10
C THR A 78 -4.37 1.53 -17.85
N ASP A 79 -3.44 1.06 -18.68
CA ASP A 79 -3.48 -0.28 -19.28
C ASP A 79 -3.02 -1.39 -18.30
N GLY A 80 -2.69 -1.01 -17.07
CA GLY A 80 -2.29 -1.90 -15.99
C GLY A 80 -0.82 -1.76 -15.59
N PHE A 81 -0.40 -2.62 -14.68
CA PHE A 81 0.92 -2.57 -14.04
C PHE A 81 1.75 -3.78 -14.39
N VAL A 82 3.01 -3.55 -14.72
CA VAL A 82 4.01 -4.61 -14.88
C VAL A 82 4.99 -4.55 -13.73
N VAL A 83 5.31 -5.71 -13.15
CA VAL A 83 6.10 -5.78 -11.92
C VAL A 83 7.35 -6.61 -12.17
N SER A 84 8.51 -6.02 -11.89
CA SER A 84 9.78 -6.71 -11.79
C SER A 84 10.27 -6.70 -10.34
N ALA A 85 10.96 -7.75 -9.92
CA ALA A 85 11.52 -7.84 -8.58
C ALA A 85 12.96 -8.35 -8.61
N LEU A 86 13.77 -7.87 -7.66
CA LEU A 86 15.14 -8.33 -7.43
C LEU A 86 15.27 -8.74 -5.96
N ALA A 87 15.64 -9.98 -5.72
CA ALA A 87 16.01 -10.44 -4.39
C ALA A 87 17.49 -10.17 -4.14
N TRP A 88 17.80 -9.49 -3.06
CA TRP A 88 19.16 -9.12 -2.67
C TRP A 88 19.60 -9.89 -1.42
N ASP A 89 20.72 -10.61 -1.52
CA ASP A 89 21.37 -11.23 -0.38
C ASP A 89 22.30 -10.23 0.30
N ARG A 90 21.95 -9.83 1.53
CA ARG A 90 22.76 -8.89 2.32
C ARG A 90 24.10 -9.46 2.76
N ASN A 91 24.19 -10.76 3.00
CA ASN A 91 25.41 -11.41 3.48
C ASN A 91 26.40 -11.60 2.32
N ALA A 92 25.91 -12.16 1.20
CA ALA A 92 26.73 -12.38 0.02
C ALA A 92 26.93 -11.12 -0.84
N LYS A 93 26.25 -10.00 -0.50
CA LYS A 93 26.28 -8.71 -1.21
C LYS A 93 26.05 -8.85 -2.71
N LYS A 94 25.12 -9.72 -3.11
CA LYS A 94 24.79 -9.99 -4.51
C LYS A 94 23.30 -10.30 -4.70
N PRO A 95 22.76 -10.17 -5.92
CA PRO A 95 21.43 -10.68 -6.23
C PRO A 95 21.34 -12.19 -6.00
N SER A 96 20.28 -12.65 -5.34
CA SER A 96 19.99 -14.07 -5.12
C SER A 96 18.91 -14.61 -6.05
N GLY A 97 18.15 -13.73 -6.69
CA GLY A 97 17.10 -14.09 -7.65
C GLY A 97 16.43 -12.86 -8.24
N SER A 98 15.73 -13.03 -9.34
CA SER A 98 14.97 -11.96 -9.97
C SER A 98 13.70 -12.49 -10.63
N MET A 99 12.72 -11.60 -10.77
CA MET A 99 11.51 -11.81 -11.53
C MET A 99 11.42 -10.67 -12.53
N GLN A 100 11.41 -11.00 -13.81
CA GLN A 100 11.27 -10.01 -14.87
C GLN A 100 9.79 -9.69 -15.08
N ALA A 101 9.52 -8.42 -15.37
CA ALA A 101 8.20 -7.99 -15.80
C ALA A 101 7.82 -8.68 -17.11
N ASN A 102 6.53 -8.97 -17.29
CA ASN A 102 5.98 -9.43 -18.55
C ASN A 102 5.11 -8.32 -19.16
N PRO A 103 5.63 -7.52 -20.12
CA PRO A 103 4.87 -6.43 -20.75
C PRO A 103 3.61 -6.90 -21.49
N LEU A 104 3.56 -8.16 -21.90
CA LEU A 104 2.41 -8.72 -22.62
C LEU A 104 1.25 -9.12 -21.70
N ARG A 105 1.47 -9.11 -20.38
CA ARG A 105 0.47 -9.49 -19.37
C ARG A 105 0.50 -8.52 -18.19
N PRO A 106 0.08 -7.26 -18.38
CA PRO A 106 -0.04 -6.30 -17.29
C PRO A 106 -1.13 -6.77 -16.30
N TYR A 107 -0.91 -6.47 -15.02
CA TYR A 107 -1.91 -6.66 -13.98
C TYR A 107 -2.92 -5.52 -14.01
N LEU A 108 -4.20 -5.87 -14.15
CA LEU A 108 -5.33 -4.99 -13.97
C LEU A 108 -6.22 -5.56 -12.86
N TRP A 109 -6.69 -4.69 -11.98
CA TRP A 109 -7.78 -5.04 -11.07
C TRP A 109 -9.10 -4.68 -11.71
N ASN A 110 -10.18 -5.24 -11.19
CA ASN A 110 -11.52 -4.84 -11.61
C ASN A 110 -11.83 -3.48 -10.98
N GLY A 111 -12.17 -2.51 -11.82
CA GLY A 111 -12.80 -1.27 -11.35
C GLY A 111 -14.10 -1.58 -10.61
N TRP A 112 -14.60 -0.61 -9.85
CA TRP A 112 -15.83 -0.76 -9.09
C TRP A 112 -16.72 0.46 -9.26
N GLU A 113 -17.86 0.27 -9.92
CA GLU A 113 -18.95 1.26 -9.99
C GLU A 113 -19.90 1.12 -8.79
N GLU A 114 -20.03 -0.11 -8.27
CA GLU A 114 -20.86 -0.43 -7.12
C GLU A 114 -20.06 -0.29 -5.82
N VAL A 115 -20.71 0.26 -4.78
CA VAL A 115 -20.15 0.34 -3.44
C VAL A 115 -19.70 -1.06 -3.03
N PRO A 116 -18.42 -1.29 -2.68
CA PRO A 116 -17.95 -2.61 -2.30
C PRO A 116 -18.82 -3.16 -1.18
N ARG A 117 -19.26 -4.42 -1.29
CA ARG A 117 -20.07 -5.07 -0.26
C ARG A 117 -19.42 -4.83 1.10
N TYR A 118 -20.14 -4.16 2.00
CA TYR A 118 -19.66 -3.94 3.36
C TYR A 118 -19.50 -5.30 4.03
N ILE A 119 -18.28 -5.62 4.43
CA ILE A 119 -17.99 -6.81 5.25
C ILE A 119 -17.58 -6.29 6.62
N GLU A 120 -18.32 -6.70 7.64
CA GLU A 120 -17.96 -6.40 9.01
C GLU A 120 -16.69 -7.18 9.39
N ARG A 121 -15.70 -6.47 9.91
CA ARG A 121 -14.49 -7.08 10.49
C ARG A 121 -14.26 -6.48 11.87
N TYR A 122 -14.40 -7.32 12.90
CA TYR A 122 -14.03 -6.93 14.26
C TYR A 122 -12.51 -6.77 14.42
N LYS A 123 -12.10 -5.69 15.09
CA LYS A 123 -10.70 -5.49 15.51
C LYS A 123 -10.38 -6.44 16.65
N LYS A 124 -9.11 -6.80 16.84
CA LYS A 124 -8.66 -7.62 17.98
C LYS A 124 -9.13 -7.04 19.33
N SER A 125 -9.12 -5.72 19.47
CA SER A 125 -9.57 -5.01 20.68
C SER A 125 -11.05 -5.24 21.02
N TYR A 126 -11.90 -5.52 20.03
CA TYR A 126 -13.30 -5.86 20.28
C TYR A 126 -13.42 -7.10 21.15
N TYR A 127 -12.68 -8.17 20.81
CA TYR A 127 -12.69 -9.42 21.57
C TYR A 127 -12.06 -9.26 22.97
N MET A 128 -11.03 -8.43 23.10
CA MET A 128 -10.43 -8.10 24.41
C MET A 128 -11.44 -7.42 25.34
N LEU A 129 -12.21 -6.47 24.81
CA LEU A 129 -13.26 -5.77 25.57
C LEU A 129 -14.44 -6.70 25.88
N GLN A 130 -14.83 -7.54 24.92
CA GLN A 130 -15.87 -8.54 25.12
C GLN A 130 -15.50 -9.49 26.27
N GLU A 131 -14.27 -9.99 26.31
CA GLU A 131 -13.78 -10.85 27.40
C GLU A 131 -13.74 -10.11 28.74
N ALA A 132 -13.27 -8.86 28.76
CA ALA A 132 -13.20 -8.06 29.98
C ALA A 132 -14.57 -7.79 30.61
N TRP A 133 -15.60 -7.53 29.80
CA TRP A 133 -16.98 -7.30 30.26
C TRP A 133 -17.83 -8.57 30.41
N ALA A 134 -17.35 -9.72 29.94
CA ALA A 134 -18.01 -11.01 30.16
C ALA A 134 -17.75 -11.59 31.56
N LYS A 135 -16.79 -11.03 32.32
CA LYS A 135 -16.55 -11.40 33.72
C LYS A 135 -17.50 -10.60 34.63
N PRO A 136 -18.22 -11.27 35.55
CA PRO A 136 -19.19 -10.62 36.45
C PRO A 136 -18.54 -9.63 37.41
#